data_AF-A0A7U4JPX4-F1
#
_entry.id   AF-A0A7U4JPX4-F1
#
_cell.length_a   1.000
_cell.length_b   1.000
_cell.length_c   1.000
_cell.angle_alpha   90.00
_cell.angle_beta   90.00
_cell.angle_gamma   90.00
#
_symmetry.space_group_name_H-M   'P 1'
#
loop_
_entity.id
_entity.type
_entity.pdbx_description
1 polymer ?
#
loop_
_entity_poly.entity_id
_entity_poly.type
_entity_poly.pdbx_seq_one_letter_code
_entity_poly.pdbx_strand_id
1 'polypeptide(L)'
;MNEFHIIGVGIGIISGITFCILYFSFNKAWAVVSTTTGPFALFFVIYKVMKDSGSFVTSGNIISYTVGWIMTMSITIVILISIFIVYLKFKKDVPVNLNIINFLFGDESLKKSYQELTSLKAQKEINSKEYQEKINELNEQIEHYKRQASIYKQKEKSLNRAIEEGVYLELPYNNNIPLDKSFISEIPLNTYKLLQFNDIMARRTEVAIKNYIETKDTSIEMKEISLNYFIDDICKNVSECFFNPQDVRVHFRYLTSLNTYKKVAIFSEGKKCDDDLKILKCTEGMIKAAITYKSSLIKSINQDNHCIGTNDRKWKDYMVIIFDKFCYGSYPQLCMGIDVKNENIYRNIFYFLNLCNIDEIIQGFLVELDKKIEISKVIENKNIDEEIS
;
A
#
# COMPACT_ATOMS: atom_id res chain seq x y z
N MET A 1 -1.45 54.47 -55.63
CA MET A 1 -0.34 54.05 -54.75
C MET A 1 0.23 52.76 -55.31
N ASN A 2 1.56 52.66 -55.41
CA ASN A 2 2.23 51.45 -55.89
C ASN A 2 1.94 50.29 -54.91
N GLU A 3 1.49 49.13 -55.38
CA GLU A 3 1.09 48.00 -54.51
C GLU A 3 2.20 47.60 -53.53
N PHE A 4 3.46 47.73 -53.96
CA PHE A 4 4.65 47.49 -53.14
C PHE A 4 4.76 48.43 -51.94
N HIS A 5 4.27 49.66 -52.04
CA HIS A 5 4.28 50.59 -50.92
C HIS A 5 3.31 50.14 -49.82
N ILE A 6 2.14 49.63 -50.18
CA ILE A 6 1.11 49.14 -49.24
C ILE A 6 1.64 47.90 -48.49
N ILE A 7 2.33 47.00 -49.19
CA ILE A 7 2.96 45.82 -48.57
C ILE A 7 4.06 46.26 -47.58
N GLY A 8 4.91 47.23 -47.96
CA GLY A 8 5.94 47.78 -47.07
C GLY A 8 5.34 48.39 -45.80
N VAL A 9 4.26 49.17 -45.96
CA VAL A 9 3.52 49.78 -44.85
C VAL A 9 3.02 48.71 -43.86
N GLY A 10 2.35 47.66 -44.34
CA GLY A 10 1.77 46.61 -43.49
C GLY A 10 2.82 45.81 -42.72
N ILE A 11 3.93 45.45 -43.37
CA ILE A 11 5.04 44.74 -42.73
C ILE A 11 5.74 45.64 -41.71
N GLY A 12 5.84 46.95 -41.97
CA GLY A 12 6.42 47.91 -41.03
C GLY A 12 5.62 48.01 -39.73
N ILE A 13 4.29 47.99 -39.81
CA ILE A 13 3.42 47.99 -38.61
C ILE A 13 3.62 46.71 -37.78
N ILE A 14 3.58 45.54 -38.42
CA ILE A 14 3.72 44.25 -37.72
C ILE A 14 5.10 44.11 -37.07
N SER A 15 6.16 44.49 -37.80
CA SER A 15 7.53 44.49 -37.28
C SER A 15 7.71 45.49 -36.13
N GLY A 16 7.11 46.68 -36.22
CA GLY A 16 7.10 47.68 -35.14
C GLY A 16 6.42 47.18 -33.87
N ILE A 17 5.24 46.55 -33.97
CA ILE A 17 4.53 45.96 -32.82
C ILE A 17 5.36 44.84 -32.19
N THR A 18 5.87 43.92 -33.03
CA THR A 18 6.66 42.77 -32.56
C THR A 18 7.94 43.21 -31.89
N PHE A 19 8.62 44.24 -32.44
CA PHE A 19 9.77 44.87 -31.83
C PHE A 19 9.43 45.41 -30.44
N CYS A 20 8.36 46.19 -30.29
CA CYS A 20 7.98 46.75 -28.99
C CYS A 20 7.65 45.66 -27.96
N ILE A 21 6.91 44.61 -28.32
CA ILE A 21 6.59 43.50 -27.40
C ILE A 21 7.87 42.80 -26.92
N LEU A 22 8.79 42.49 -27.84
CA LEU A 22 10.06 41.83 -27.50
C LEU A 22 10.99 42.74 -26.70
N TYR A 23 10.99 44.03 -27.01
CA TYR A 23 11.76 45.04 -26.29
C TYR A 23 11.26 45.20 -24.85
N PHE A 24 9.94 45.32 -24.64
CA PHE A 24 9.34 45.45 -23.30
C PHE A 24 9.40 44.15 -22.48
N SER A 25 9.43 42.98 -23.12
CA SER A 25 9.68 41.70 -22.45
C SER A 25 11.16 41.41 -22.20
N PHE A 26 12.05 42.37 -22.51
CA PHE A 26 13.50 42.26 -22.34
C PHE A 26 14.13 41.06 -23.08
N ASN A 27 13.50 40.60 -24.16
CA ASN A 27 14.00 39.50 -24.95
C ASN A 27 14.99 40.00 -26.01
N LYS A 28 16.26 39.55 -25.96
CA LYS A 28 17.33 39.93 -26.91
C LYS A 28 16.97 39.71 -28.38
N ALA A 29 15.94 38.90 -28.68
CA ALA A 29 15.41 38.70 -30.02
C ALA A 29 14.86 39.98 -30.68
N TRP A 30 14.59 41.06 -29.94
CA TRP A 30 14.15 42.33 -30.53
C TRP A 30 15.15 42.88 -31.57
N ALA A 31 16.45 42.72 -31.32
CA ALA A 31 17.52 43.17 -32.22
C ALA A 31 17.56 42.35 -33.52
N VAL A 32 17.18 41.08 -33.42
CA VAL A 32 17.03 40.18 -34.57
C VAL A 32 15.82 40.61 -35.39
N VAL A 33 14.69 40.94 -34.76
CA VAL A 33 13.49 41.41 -35.48
C VAL A 33 13.73 42.70 -36.25
N SER A 34 14.51 43.65 -35.72
CA SER A 34 14.89 44.88 -36.44
C SER A 34 15.83 44.65 -37.63
N THR A 35 16.58 43.54 -37.63
CA THR A 35 17.60 43.27 -38.65
C THR A 35 17.17 42.24 -39.70
N THR A 36 16.26 41.31 -39.38
CA THR A 36 15.89 40.20 -40.27
C THR A 36 14.56 40.39 -40.99
N THR A 37 13.60 41.12 -40.42
CA THR A 37 12.26 41.28 -41.04
C THR A 37 12.28 42.10 -42.33
N GLY A 38 13.14 43.12 -42.41
CA GLY A 38 13.33 43.93 -43.62
C GLY A 38 13.90 43.13 -44.80
N PRO A 39 15.06 42.46 -44.65
CA PRO A 39 15.69 41.68 -45.72
C PRO A 39 14.85 40.51 -46.22
N PHE A 40 14.18 39.77 -45.33
CA PHE A 40 13.32 38.64 -45.73
C PHE A 40 12.10 39.07 -46.53
N ALA A 41 11.49 40.20 -46.17
CA ALA A 41 10.35 40.72 -46.90
C ALA A 41 10.76 41.39 -48.22
N LEU A 42 11.96 41.99 -48.28
CA LEU A 42 12.58 42.46 -49.53
C LEU A 42 12.79 41.31 -50.52
N PHE A 43 13.27 40.16 -50.02
CA PHE A 43 13.42 38.94 -50.81
C PHE A 43 12.08 38.47 -51.38
N PHE A 44 11.00 38.52 -50.59
CA PHE A 44 9.66 38.13 -51.04
C PHE A 44 9.09 39.07 -52.11
N VAL A 45 9.37 40.38 -52.02
CA VAL A 45 9.01 41.38 -53.03
C VAL A 45 9.78 41.15 -54.33
N ILE A 46 11.10 40.93 -54.25
CA ILE A 46 11.94 40.61 -55.41
C ILE A 46 11.43 39.33 -56.08
N TYR A 47 11.15 38.29 -55.29
CA TYR A 47 10.62 37.02 -55.77
C TYR A 47 9.27 37.17 -56.49
N LYS A 48 8.32 37.92 -55.91
CA LYS A 48 7.00 38.16 -56.52
C LYS A 48 7.11 38.95 -57.83
N VAL A 49 7.95 39.99 -57.89
CA VAL A 49 8.17 40.78 -59.12
C VAL A 49 8.78 39.92 -60.21
N MET A 50 9.79 39.11 -59.89
CA MET A 50 10.42 38.19 -60.84
C MET A 50 9.42 37.14 -61.37
N LYS A 51 8.48 36.69 -60.53
CA LYS A 51 7.47 35.70 -60.89
C LYS A 51 6.33 36.25 -61.75
N ASP A 52 5.82 37.44 -61.43
CA ASP A 52 4.60 37.97 -62.07
C ASP A 52 4.87 38.78 -63.34
N SER A 53 6.06 39.36 -63.53
CA SER A 53 6.28 40.37 -64.58
C SER A 53 7.38 40.08 -65.59
N GLY A 54 8.09 38.95 -65.47
CA GLY A 54 9.10 38.50 -66.45
C GLY A 54 10.24 39.49 -66.76
N SER A 55 10.32 40.60 -66.03
CA SER A 55 11.23 41.72 -66.27
C SER A 55 11.98 42.09 -64.99
N PHE A 56 13.18 42.63 -65.17
CA PHE A 56 14.08 43.00 -64.09
C PHE A 56 13.45 44.09 -63.22
N VAL A 57 13.51 43.89 -61.90
CA VAL A 57 12.93 44.81 -60.92
C VAL A 57 13.44 46.24 -61.17
N THR A 58 12.55 47.18 -61.50
CA THR A 58 12.91 48.59 -61.58
C THR A 58 13.24 49.10 -60.18
N SER A 59 14.39 49.77 -60.02
CA SER A 59 14.91 50.26 -58.75
C SER A 59 13.89 51.06 -57.93
N GLY A 60 12.95 51.74 -58.58
CA GLY A 60 11.87 52.50 -57.94
C GLY A 60 10.92 51.68 -57.07
N ASN A 61 10.62 50.42 -57.42
CA ASN A 61 9.68 49.59 -56.65
C ASN A 61 10.30 49.10 -55.33
N ILE A 62 11.59 48.74 -55.36
CA ILE A 62 12.36 48.33 -54.17
C ILE A 62 12.53 49.52 -53.22
N ILE A 63 12.85 50.70 -53.76
CA ILE A 63 13.01 51.93 -52.97
C ILE A 63 11.67 52.28 -52.30
N SER A 64 10.55 52.24 -53.03
CA SER A 64 9.23 52.55 -52.48
C SER A 64 8.79 51.59 -51.37
N TYR A 65 9.06 50.29 -51.51
CA TYR A 65 8.82 49.30 -50.45
C TYR A 65 9.66 49.59 -49.20
N THR A 66 10.96 49.76 -49.38
CA THR A 66 11.93 49.92 -48.29
C THR A 66 11.66 51.20 -47.49
N VAL A 67 11.38 52.31 -48.19
CA VAL A 67 11.00 53.57 -47.56
C VAL A 67 9.69 53.44 -46.81
N GLY A 68 8.69 52.75 -47.38
CA GLY A 68 7.42 52.48 -46.72
C GLY A 68 7.57 51.69 -45.42
N TRP A 69 8.36 50.61 -45.45
CA TRP A 69 8.63 49.76 -44.30
C TRP A 69 9.35 50.50 -43.16
N ILE A 70 10.45 51.20 -43.48
CA ILE A 70 11.26 51.91 -42.48
C ILE A 70 10.44 53.02 -41.82
N MET A 71 9.70 53.80 -42.62
CA MET A 71 8.88 54.90 -42.11
C MET A 71 7.77 54.39 -41.18
N THR A 72 7.01 53.37 -41.59
CA THR A 72 5.89 52.91 -40.75
C THR A 72 6.35 52.16 -39.52
N MET A 73 7.42 51.36 -39.60
CA MET A 73 8.03 50.73 -38.42
C MET A 73 8.47 51.79 -37.40
N SER A 74 9.17 52.83 -37.86
CA SER A 74 9.62 53.93 -36.99
C SER A 74 8.45 54.66 -36.33
N ILE A 75 7.40 54.97 -37.09
CA ILE A 75 6.19 55.62 -36.57
C ILE A 75 5.48 54.73 -35.55
N THR A 76 5.30 53.44 -35.85
CA THR A 76 4.66 52.49 -34.93
C THR A 76 5.42 52.36 -33.61
N ILE A 77 6.76 52.30 -33.67
CA ILE A 77 7.62 52.27 -32.47
C ILE A 77 7.40 53.53 -31.63
N VAL A 78 7.44 54.72 -32.25
CA VAL A 78 7.24 55.99 -31.53
C VAL A 78 5.86 56.06 -30.88
N ILE A 79 4.80 55.64 -31.57
CA ILE A 79 3.43 55.63 -31.03
C ILE A 79 3.31 54.69 -29.83
N LEU A 80 3.81 53.46 -29.94
CA LEU A 80 3.71 52.46 -28.87
C LEU A 80 4.54 52.84 -27.64
N ILE A 81 5.73 53.40 -27.84
CA ILE A 81 6.55 53.96 -26.75
C ILE A 81 5.81 55.12 -26.07
N SER A 82 5.15 55.98 -26.85
CA SER A 82 4.38 57.11 -26.30
C SER A 82 3.21 56.63 -25.44
N ILE A 83 2.45 55.64 -25.92
CA ILE A 83 1.36 55.00 -25.15
C ILE A 83 1.90 54.38 -23.86
N PHE A 84 3.03 53.69 -23.93
CA PHE A 84 3.66 53.08 -22.76
C PHE A 84 4.13 54.11 -21.73
N ILE A 85 4.73 55.22 -22.17
CA ILE A 85 5.12 56.33 -21.28
C ILE A 85 3.89 56.95 -20.62
N VAL A 86 2.80 57.17 -21.36
CA VAL A 86 1.53 57.68 -20.80
C VAL A 86 0.96 56.71 -19.77
N TYR A 87 0.97 55.41 -20.05
CA TYR A 87 0.54 54.36 -19.12
C TYR A 87 1.35 54.40 -17.81
N LEU A 88 2.68 54.53 -17.91
CA LEU A 88 3.55 54.65 -16.73
C LEU A 88 3.29 55.94 -15.93
N LYS A 89 3.04 57.07 -16.60
CA LYS A 89 2.68 58.34 -15.94
C LYS A 89 1.33 58.25 -15.21
N PHE A 90 0.35 57.54 -15.79
CA PHE A 90 -0.98 57.39 -15.19
C PHE A 90 -0.98 56.51 -13.93
N LYS A 91 -0.04 55.57 -13.81
CA LYS A 91 0.04 54.64 -12.68
C LYS A 91 0.74 55.19 -11.43
N LYS A 92 1.07 56.50 -11.42
CA LYS A 92 1.64 57.33 -10.34
C LYS A 92 2.50 56.62 -9.29
N ASP A 93 3.82 56.68 -9.48
CA ASP A 93 4.84 57.14 -8.50
C ASP A 93 6.26 56.95 -9.08
N VAL A 94 6.49 57.48 -10.29
CA VAL A 94 7.85 57.49 -10.86
C VAL A 94 8.30 58.94 -10.99
N PRO A 95 9.28 59.41 -10.18
CA PRO A 95 9.68 60.82 -10.09
C PRO A 95 10.56 61.28 -11.25
N VAL A 96 10.55 60.58 -12.39
CA VAL A 96 11.48 60.82 -13.50
C VAL A 96 10.75 61.52 -14.65
N ASN A 97 11.35 62.59 -15.16
CA ASN A 97 10.83 63.38 -16.27
C ASN A 97 10.98 62.57 -17.57
N LEU A 98 9.99 61.72 -17.87
CA LEU A 98 10.04 60.76 -18.97
C LEU A 98 9.81 61.43 -20.33
N ASN A 99 10.87 61.47 -21.14
CA ASN A 99 10.87 61.86 -22.54
C ASN A 99 11.18 60.63 -23.44
N ILE A 100 10.57 60.61 -24.64
CA ILE A 100 10.70 59.52 -25.63
C ILE A 100 12.15 59.29 -26.04
N ILE A 101 12.95 60.35 -26.09
CA ILE A 101 14.38 60.30 -26.45
C ILE A 101 15.15 59.49 -25.39
N ASN A 102 14.90 59.71 -24.10
CA ASN A 102 15.58 58.98 -23.02
C ASN A 102 15.22 57.48 -23.01
N PHE A 103 14.02 57.15 -23.51
CA PHE A 103 13.57 55.76 -23.66
C PHE A 103 14.24 55.05 -24.84
N LEU A 104 14.40 55.72 -25.98
CA LEU A 104 15.04 55.18 -27.19
C LEU A 104 16.57 54.99 -27.03
N PHE A 105 17.22 55.83 -26.22
CA PHE A 105 18.66 55.76 -25.98
C PHE A 105 19.06 54.89 -24.77
N GLY A 106 18.13 54.14 -24.19
CA GLY A 106 18.45 53.05 -23.27
C GLY A 106 18.98 53.49 -21.89
N ASP A 107 18.31 54.45 -21.24
CA ASP A 107 18.65 54.83 -19.88
C ASP A 107 18.35 53.67 -18.89
N GLU A 108 19.39 53.05 -18.33
CA GLU A 108 19.31 51.93 -17.37
C GLU A 108 18.49 52.27 -16.11
N SER A 109 18.32 53.55 -15.79
CA SER A 109 17.55 54.02 -14.64
C SER A 109 16.09 53.56 -14.68
N LEU A 110 15.46 53.56 -15.85
CA LEU A 110 14.07 53.13 -16.04
C LEU A 110 13.89 51.63 -15.87
N LYS A 111 14.87 50.85 -16.34
CA LYS A 111 14.90 49.40 -16.17
C LYS A 111 15.00 49.04 -14.69
N LYS A 112 15.85 49.76 -13.93
CA LYS A 112 15.94 49.61 -12.48
C LYS A 112 14.63 49.97 -11.77
N SER A 113 14.01 51.12 -12.09
CA SER A 113 12.75 51.52 -11.45
C SER A 113 11.59 50.54 -11.71
N TYR A 114 11.50 49.95 -12.91
CA TYR A 114 10.47 48.93 -13.19
C TYR A 114 10.74 47.60 -12.44
N GLN A 115 12.00 47.20 -12.34
CA GLN A 115 12.39 46.02 -11.55
C GLN A 115 12.11 46.24 -10.06
N GLU A 116 12.46 47.42 -9.53
CA GLU A 116 12.20 47.81 -8.14
C GLU A 116 10.71 47.81 -7.81
N LEU A 117 9.86 48.35 -8.68
CA LEU A 117 8.40 48.35 -8.49
C LEU A 117 7.80 46.93 -8.51
N THR A 118 8.32 46.06 -9.37
CA THR A 118 7.89 44.65 -9.45
C THR A 118 8.33 43.86 -8.22
N SER A 119 9.57 44.07 -7.74
CA SER A 119 10.08 43.44 -6.51
C SER A 119 9.40 43.96 -5.25
N LEU A 120 9.06 45.26 -5.18
CA LEU A 120 8.34 45.86 -4.07
C LEU A 120 6.91 45.31 -3.94
N LYS A 121 6.24 45.01 -5.06
CA LYS A 121 4.93 44.35 -5.05
C LYS A 121 5.01 42.91 -4.55
N ALA A 122 5.98 42.14 -5.06
CA ALA A 122 6.20 40.77 -4.61
C ALA A 122 6.55 40.71 -3.10
N GLN A 123 7.37 41.66 -2.60
CA GLN A 123 7.69 41.76 -1.18
C GLN A 123 6.49 42.17 -0.31
N LYS A 124 5.61 43.06 -0.78
CA LYS A 124 4.40 43.46 -0.03
C LYS A 124 3.38 42.32 0.09
N GLU A 125 3.25 41.45 -0.91
CA GLU A 125 2.39 40.26 -0.82
C GLU A 125 2.97 39.22 0.16
N ILE A 126 4.28 38.98 0.12
CA ILE A 126 4.98 38.03 1.00
C ILE A 126 5.04 38.51 2.47
N ASN A 127 5.14 39.82 2.72
CA ASN A 127 5.12 40.42 4.08
C ASN A 127 3.72 40.73 4.62
N SER A 128 2.66 40.28 3.95
CA SER A 128 1.32 40.39 4.52
C SER A 128 1.22 39.50 5.76
N LYS A 129 0.65 40.05 6.83
CA LYS A 129 0.57 39.41 8.16
C LYS A 129 -0.09 38.02 8.09
N GLU A 130 -1.08 37.87 7.21
CA GLU A 130 -1.79 36.62 6.93
C GLU A 130 -0.88 35.51 6.38
N TYR A 131 0.04 35.84 5.47
CA TYR A 131 0.99 34.85 4.93
C TYR A 131 2.07 34.47 5.95
N GLN A 132 2.53 35.41 6.78
CA GLN A 132 3.46 35.11 7.87
C GLN A 132 2.83 34.22 8.95
N GLU A 133 1.58 34.46 9.31
CA GLU A 133 0.82 33.60 10.23
C GLU A 133 0.67 32.18 9.67
N LYS A 134 0.33 32.06 8.37
CA LYS A 134 0.21 30.76 7.71
C LYS A 134 1.54 30.01 7.59
N ILE A 135 2.64 30.72 7.34
CA ILE A 135 4.00 30.13 7.34
C ILE A 135 4.38 29.63 8.73
N ASN A 136 4.07 30.38 9.78
CA ASN A 136 4.35 29.99 11.16
C ASN A 136 3.52 28.75 11.56
N GLU A 137 2.23 28.72 11.22
CA GLU A 137 1.35 27.57 11.48
C GLU A 137 1.83 26.31 10.76
N LEU A 138 2.22 26.42 9.47
CA LEU A 138 2.81 25.31 8.71
C LEU A 138 4.14 24.84 9.30
N ASN A 139 4.98 25.76 9.77
CA ASN A 139 6.25 25.41 10.40
C ASN A 139 6.04 24.68 11.73
N GLU A 140 5.08 25.10 12.54
CA GLU A 140 4.70 24.40 13.77
C GLU A 140 4.19 22.98 13.49
N GLN A 141 3.35 22.82 12.45
CA GLN A 141 2.89 21.49 12.01
C GLN A 141 4.06 20.62 11.52
N ILE A 142 4.98 21.17 10.72
CA ILE A 142 6.17 20.46 10.25
C ILE A 142 7.04 20.02 11.43
N GLU A 143 7.29 20.89 12.40
CA GLU A 143 8.08 20.56 13.58
C GLU A 143 7.39 19.51 14.47
N HIS A 144 6.06 19.58 14.60
CA HIS A 144 5.27 18.56 15.27
C HIS A 144 5.40 17.18 14.58
N TYR A 145 5.26 17.14 13.24
CA TYR A 145 5.44 15.88 12.49
C TYR A 145 6.88 15.37 12.53
N LYS A 146 7.89 16.24 12.48
CA LYS A 146 9.29 15.85 12.67
C LYS A 146 9.54 15.26 14.05
N ARG A 147 8.96 15.84 15.11
CA ARG A 147 9.03 15.28 16.47
C ARG A 147 8.34 13.93 16.57
N GLN A 148 7.17 13.74 15.98
CA GLN A 148 6.54 12.42 15.96
C GLN A 148 7.41 11.40 15.21
N ALA A 149 7.91 11.76 14.03
CA ALA A 149 8.78 10.90 13.23
C ALA A 149 10.07 10.54 13.98
N SER A 150 10.67 11.46 14.74
CA SER A 150 11.86 11.17 15.55
C SER A 150 11.55 10.24 16.72
N ILE A 151 10.39 10.39 17.38
CA ILE A 151 9.92 9.49 18.43
C ILE A 151 9.68 8.08 17.87
N TYR A 152 9.02 7.94 16.71
CA TYR A 152 8.82 6.64 16.06
C TYR A 152 10.15 5.99 15.68
N LYS A 153 11.09 6.76 15.11
CA LYS A 153 12.42 6.27 14.77
C LYS A 153 13.23 5.84 15.99
N GLN A 154 13.04 6.51 17.13
CA GLN A 154 13.67 6.15 18.40
C GLN A 154 13.06 4.88 18.99
N LYS A 155 11.73 4.73 18.95
CA LYS A 155 11.02 3.50 19.33
C LYS A 155 11.39 2.30 18.47
N GLU A 156 11.53 2.51 17.16
CA GLU A 156 11.98 1.48 16.23
C GLU A 156 13.43 1.06 16.52
N LYS A 157 14.32 2.03 16.80
CA LYS A 157 15.69 1.71 17.22
C LYS A 157 15.76 0.97 18.55
N SER A 158 14.94 1.35 19.54
CA SER A 158 14.88 0.62 20.82
C SER A 158 14.31 -0.79 20.66
N LEU A 159 13.32 -0.96 19.78
CA LEU A 159 12.76 -2.27 19.45
C LEU A 159 13.80 -3.14 18.75
N ASN A 160 14.51 -2.61 17.76
CA ASN A 160 15.57 -3.33 17.06
C ASN A 160 16.71 -3.73 18.00
N ARG A 161 17.07 -2.84 18.93
CA ARG A 161 18.05 -3.13 19.95
C ARG A 161 17.57 -4.21 20.92
N ALA A 162 16.32 -4.19 21.36
CA ALA A 162 15.75 -5.25 22.20
C ALA A 162 15.71 -6.61 21.47
N ILE A 163 15.38 -6.59 20.17
CA ILE A 163 15.45 -7.78 19.30
C ILE A 163 16.90 -8.31 19.20
N GLU A 164 17.88 -7.42 19.03
CA GLU A 164 19.31 -7.74 18.97
C GLU A 164 19.88 -8.19 20.34
N GLU A 165 19.32 -7.67 21.45
CA GLU A 165 19.70 -8.00 22.83
C GLU A 165 19.05 -9.31 23.33
N GLY A 166 18.22 -9.97 22.50
CA GLY A 166 17.72 -11.32 22.76
C GLY A 166 16.39 -11.37 23.53
N VAL A 167 15.35 -10.71 23.03
CA VAL A 167 13.98 -11.04 23.47
C VAL A 167 13.57 -12.35 22.78
N TYR A 168 13.32 -13.38 23.58
CA TYR A 168 12.86 -14.68 23.11
C TYR A 168 11.40 -14.88 23.46
N LEU A 169 10.69 -15.57 22.58
CA LEU A 169 9.38 -16.10 22.84
C LEU A 169 9.58 -17.50 23.44
N GLU A 170 9.15 -17.67 24.68
CA GLU A 170 9.18 -18.95 25.36
C GLU A 170 8.03 -19.80 24.84
N LEU A 171 8.36 -20.77 23.99
CA LEU A 171 7.41 -21.80 23.57
C LEU A 171 7.59 -23.06 24.44
N PRO A 172 6.53 -23.89 24.55
CA PRO A 172 6.60 -25.18 25.21
C PRO A 172 7.84 -25.99 24.79
N TYR A 173 8.39 -26.72 25.76
CA TYR A 173 9.64 -27.48 25.64
C TYR A 173 10.93 -26.65 25.55
N ASN A 174 11.06 -25.59 26.37
CA ASN A 174 12.29 -24.78 26.51
C ASN A 174 12.85 -24.26 25.17
N ASN A 175 11.96 -23.96 24.22
CA ASN A 175 12.36 -23.45 22.92
C ASN A 175 12.21 -21.93 22.92
N ASN A 176 13.35 -21.26 23.07
CA ASN A 176 13.46 -19.81 22.98
C ASN A 176 13.58 -19.42 21.51
N ILE A 177 12.48 -18.95 20.92
CA ILE A 177 12.48 -18.46 19.55
C ILE A 177 12.81 -16.97 19.57
N PRO A 178 13.86 -16.50 18.87
CA PRO A 178 14.16 -15.08 18.81
C PRO A 178 12.98 -14.34 18.19
N LEU A 179 12.49 -13.31 18.88
CA LEU A 179 11.46 -12.43 18.36
C LEU A 179 12.04 -11.59 17.25
N ASP A 180 11.75 -11.95 16.00
CA ASP A 180 12.15 -11.15 14.85
C ASP A 180 11.08 -10.07 14.52
N LYS A 181 11.49 -9.10 13.70
CA LYS A 181 10.60 -8.04 13.22
C LYS A 181 9.37 -8.57 12.49
N SER A 182 9.52 -9.70 11.77
CA SER A 182 8.45 -10.30 10.98
C SER A 182 7.33 -10.76 11.90
N PHE A 183 7.67 -11.52 12.95
CA PHE A 183 6.70 -11.99 13.92
C PHE A 183 5.96 -10.83 14.60
N ILE A 184 6.71 -9.83 15.11
CA ILE A 184 6.11 -8.67 15.78
C ILE A 184 5.15 -7.92 14.85
N SER A 185 5.51 -7.78 13.57
CA SER A 185 4.66 -7.10 12.59
C SER A 185 3.36 -7.85 12.27
N GLU A 186 3.34 -9.17 12.46
CA GLU A 186 2.17 -10.02 12.19
C GLU A 186 1.24 -10.19 13.40
N ILE A 187 1.69 -9.89 14.62
CA ILE A 187 0.88 -10.02 15.85
C ILE A 187 -0.50 -9.35 15.72
N PRO A 188 -0.65 -8.10 15.24
CA PRO A 188 -1.98 -7.47 15.15
C PRO A 188 -2.93 -8.22 14.22
N LEU A 189 -2.43 -8.67 13.07
CA LEU A 189 -3.23 -9.43 12.10
C LEU A 189 -3.63 -10.79 12.68
N ASN A 190 -2.69 -11.50 13.31
CA ASN A 190 -2.95 -12.82 13.90
C ASN A 190 -3.88 -12.72 15.12
N THR A 191 -3.81 -11.63 15.89
CA THR A 191 -4.76 -11.31 16.96
C THR A 191 -6.16 -11.11 16.40
N TYR A 192 -6.32 -10.34 15.33
CA TYR A 192 -7.61 -10.15 14.67
C TYR A 192 -8.20 -11.49 14.19
N LYS A 193 -7.38 -12.34 13.56
CA LYS A 193 -7.80 -13.70 13.15
C LYS A 193 -8.25 -14.56 14.33
N LEU A 194 -7.54 -14.50 15.46
CA LEU A 194 -7.90 -15.26 16.66
C LEU A 194 -9.23 -14.79 17.26
N LEU A 195 -9.45 -13.48 17.35
CA LEU A 195 -10.71 -12.92 17.82
C LEU A 195 -11.87 -13.32 16.89
N GLN A 196 -11.67 -13.23 15.57
CA GLN A 196 -12.66 -13.67 14.59
C GLN A 196 -12.99 -15.16 14.73
N PHE A 197 -11.98 -16.01 14.87
CA PHE A 197 -12.16 -17.44 15.11
C PHE A 197 -12.96 -17.70 16.38
N ASN A 198 -12.62 -17.02 17.47
CA ASN A 198 -13.30 -17.16 18.76
C ASN A 198 -14.78 -16.77 18.67
N ASP A 199 -15.10 -15.64 18.03
CA ASP A 199 -16.48 -15.17 17.85
C ASP A 199 -17.31 -16.11 16.96
N ILE A 200 -16.69 -16.67 15.90
CA ILE A 200 -17.35 -17.65 15.05
C ILE A 200 -17.60 -18.94 15.83
N MET A 201 -16.60 -19.46 16.52
CA MET A 201 -16.71 -20.73 17.22
C MET A 201 -17.65 -20.67 18.42
N ALA A 202 -17.70 -19.55 19.16
CA ALA A 202 -18.69 -19.35 20.22
C ALA A 202 -20.11 -19.51 19.68
N ARG A 203 -20.44 -18.81 18.59
CA ARG A 203 -21.75 -18.90 17.93
C ARG A 203 -22.02 -20.30 17.37
N ARG A 204 -21.01 -20.96 16.77
CA ARG A 204 -21.16 -22.33 16.25
C ARG A 204 -21.43 -23.33 17.37
N THR A 205 -20.79 -23.14 18.53
CA THR A 205 -21.01 -23.96 19.72
C THR A 205 -22.43 -23.82 20.24
N GLU A 206 -22.93 -22.58 20.35
CA GLU A 206 -24.32 -22.31 20.75
C GLU A 206 -25.32 -22.96 19.78
N VAL A 207 -25.10 -22.81 18.47
CA VAL A 207 -25.96 -23.42 17.45
C VAL A 207 -25.91 -24.95 17.50
N ALA A 208 -24.74 -25.55 17.67
CA ALA A 208 -24.59 -27.00 17.78
C ALA A 208 -25.35 -27.55 19.01
N ILE A 209 -25.18 -26.89 20.17
CA ILE A 209 -25.91 -27.25 21.40
C ILE A 209 -27.41 -27.11 21.22
N LYS A 210 -27.87 -25.99 20.65
CA LYS A 210 -29.29 -25.73 20.41
C LYS A 210 -29.90 -26.78 19.49
N ASN A 211 -29.26 -27.04 18.34
CA ASN A 211 -29.73 -28.03 17.37
C ASN A 211 -29.84 -29.41 18.00
N TYR A 212 -28.84 -29.83 18.78
CA TYR A 212 -28.88 -31.11 19.49
C TYR A 212 -30.06 -31.18 20.48
N ILE A 213 -30.25 -30.16 21.31
CA ILE A 213 -31.37 -30.11 22.28
C ILE A 213 -32.74 -30.16 21.56
N GLU A 214 -32.86 -29.46 20.43
CA GLU A 214 -34.10 -29.41 19.64
C GLU A 214 -34.46 -30.75 18.99
N THR A 215 -33.48 -31.61 18.70
CA THR A 215 -33.75 -32.95 18.14
C THR A 215 -34.54 -33.83 19.11
N LYS A 216 -34.40 -33.62 20.43
CA LYS A 216 -34.93 -34.47 21.52
C LYS A 216 -34.51 -35.94 21.44
N ASP A 217 -33.56 -36.28 20.57
CA ASP A 217 -32.98 -37.61 20.49
C ASP A 217 -31.67 -37.63 21.28
N THR A 218 -31.61 -38.52 22.26
CA THR A 218 -30.46 -38.70 23.16
C THR A 218 -29.67 -39.97 22.83
N SER A 219 -30.00 -40.61 21.70
CA SER A 219 -29.29 -41.77 21.18
C SER A 219 -27.80 -41.48 20.97
N ILE A 220 -26.99 -42.52 21.11
CA ILE A 220 -25.54 -42.40 20.89
C ILE A 220 -25.22 -42.01 19.44
N GLU A 221 -26.04 -42.45 18.49
CA GLU A 221 -25.93 -42.11 17.08
C GLU A 221 -26.15 -40.61 16.83
N MET A 222 -27.21 -40.03 17.41
CA MET A 222 -27.45 -38.58 17.27
C MET A 222 -26.35 -37.73 17.92
N LYS A 223 -25.84 -38.20 19.07
CA LYS A 223 -24.68 -37.59 19.76
C LYS A 223 -23.43 -37.64 18.88
N GLU A 224 -23.17 -38.77 18.24
CA GLU A 224 -22.06 -38.92 17.30
C GLU A 224 -22.19 -37.98 16.09
N ILE A 225 -23.35 -37.96 15.45
CA ILE A 225 -23.62 -37.08 14.30
C ILE A 225 -23.34 -35.62 14.68
N SER A 226 -23.87 -35.19 15.83
CA SER A 226 -23.69 -33.83 16.35
C SER A 226 -22.22 -33.50 16.63
N LEU A 227 -21.47 -34.43 17.23
CA LEU A 227 -20.04 -34.28 17.47
C LEU A 227 -19.24 -34.19 16.17
N ASN A 228 -19.51 -35.07 15.20
CA ASN A 228 -18.81 -35.09 13.91
C ASN A 228 -19.03 -33.78 13.15
N TYR A 229 -20.28 -33.27 13.11
CA TYR A 229 -20.59 -31.97 12.50
C TYR A 229 -19.83 -30.82 13.18
N PHE A 230 -19.78 -30.81 14.51
CA PHE A 230 -19.07 -29.76 15.23
C PHE A 230 -17.55 -29.81 15.01
N ILE A 231 -16.98 -31.02 14.98
CA ILE A 231 -15.56 -31.24 14.66
C ILE A 231 -15.24 -30.81 13.23
N ASP A 232 -16.10 -31.09 12.25
CA ASP A 232 -15.97 -30.60 10.88
C ASP A 232 -15.95 -29.06 10.84
N ASP A 233 -16.84 -28.41 11.60
CA ASP A 233 -16.89 -26.96 11.73
C ASP A 233 -15.58 -26.42 12.34
N ILE A 234 -15.01 -27.04 13.37
CA ILE A 234 -13.69 -26.64 13.90
C ILE A 234 -12.63 -26.74 12.81
N CYS A 235 -12.54 -27.87 12.10
CA CYS A 235 -11.54 -28.08 11.04
C CYS A 235 -11.62 -26.98 9.97
N LYS A 236 -12.84 -26.69 9.51
CA LYS A 236 -13.10 -25.65 8.52
C LYS A 236 -12.69 -24.27 9.04
N ASN A 237 -13.14 -23.88 10.23
CA ASN A 237 -12.90 -22.53 10.73
C ASN A 237 -11.44 -22.30 11.10
N VAL A 238 -10.72 -23.31 11.60
CA VAL A 238 -9.25 -23.23 11.76
C VAL A 238 -8.59 -22.97 10.40
N SER A 239 -8.98 -23.74 9.38
CA SER A 239 -8.45 -23.59 8.02
C SER A 239 -8.74 -22.21 7.42
N GLU A 240 -9.95 -21.68 7.59
CA GLU A 240 -10.40 -20.43 6.94
C GLU A 240 -9.98 -19.17 7.70
N CYS A 241 -9.90 -19.20 9.03
CA CYS A 241 -9.56 -18.01 9.83
C CYS A 241 -8.05 -17.76 9.85
N PHE A 242 -7.25 -18.82 9.98
CA PHE A 242 -5.80 -18.67 10.22
C PHE A 242 -4.96 -18.78 8.96
N PHE A 243 -5.38 -19.61 8.00
CA PHE A 243 -4.56 -20.04 6.87
C PHE A 243 -5.23 -19.76 5.52
N ASN A 244 -4.50 -20.00 4.43
CA ASN A 244 -5.12 -20.16 3.12
C ASN A 244 -5.65 -21.61 3.04
N PRO A 245 -6.95 -21.84 2.83
CA PRO A 245 -7.51 -23.20 2.77
C PRO A 245 -6.89 -24.11 1.72
N GLN A 246 -6.23 -23.56 0.70
CA GLN A 246 -5.52 -24.33 -0.33
C GLN A 246 -4.16 -24.89 0.13
N ASP A 247 -3.59 -24.32 1.19
CA ASP A 247 -2.22 -24.61 1.65
C ASP A 247 -2.18 -25.30 3.00
N VAL A 248 -3.33 -25.61 3.58
CA VAL A 248 -3.48 -26.24 4.89
C VAL A 248 -4.35 -27.49 4.81
N ARG A 249 -4.07 -28.45 5.68
CA ARG A 249 -4.96 -29.55 6.04
C ARG A 249 -5.16 -29.56 7.54
N VAL A 250 -6.39 -29.45 7.98
CA VAL A 250 -6.77 -29.60 9.39
C VAL A 250 -7.48 -30.93 9.54
N HIS A 251 -7.10 -31.73 10.53
CA HIS A 251 -7.73 -33.02 10.75
C HIS A 251 -7.90 -33.33 12.24
N PHE A 252 -9.02 -33.96 12.56
CA PHE A 252 -9.28 -34.52 13.89
C PHE A 252 -9.15 -36.04 13.87
N ARG A 253 -8.72 -36.58 15.00
CA ARG A 253 -8.60 -38.01 15.21
C ARG A 253 -9.08 -38.38 16.61
N TYR A 254 -9.56 -39.61 16.74
CA TYR A 254 -9.97 -40.19 18.01
C TYR A 254 -9.11 -41.40 18.38
N LEU A 255 -8.99 -41.67 19.68
CA LEU A 255 -8.24 -42.79 20.23
C LEU A 255 -9.05 -44.09 20.13
N THR A 256 -8.44 -45.11 19.52
CA THR A 256 -8.98 -46.48 19.45
C THR A 256 -8.55 -47.33 20.65
N SER A 257 -9.22 -48.46 20.89
CA SER A 257 -8.82 -49.42 21.93
C SER A 257 -7.42 -50.00 21.75
N LEU A 258 -6.91 -50.01 20.51
CA LEU A 258 -5.54 -50.42 20.17
C LEU A 258 -4.48 -49.34 20.44
N ASN A 259 -4.80 -48.27 21.18
CA ASN A 259 -3.89 -47.16 21.47
C ASN A 259 -3.36 -46.46 20.20
N THR A 260 -4.24 -46.34 19.21
CA THR A 260 -3.95 -45.64 17.95
C THR A 260 -4.97 -44.55 17.65
N TYR A 261 -4.60 -43.58 16.83
CA TYR A 261 -5.46 -42.47 16.42
C TYR A 261 -5.98 -42.66 15.00
N LYS A 262 -7.31 -42.78 14.88
CA LYS A 262 -8.05 -42.88 13.62
C LYS A 262 -8.77 -41.57 13.28
N LYS A 263 -8.99 -41.34 11.98
CA LYS A 263 -9.64 -40.13 11.45
C LYS A 263 -11.06 -39.96 12.00
N VAL A 264 -11.40 -38.73 12.38
CA VAL A 264 -12.79 -38.27 12.55
C VAL A 264 -13.18 -37.38 11.37
N ALA A 265 -12.38 -36.35 11.11
CA ALA A 265 -12.67 -35.33 10.12
C ALA A 265 -11.38 -34.83 9.47
N ILE A 266 -11.49 -34.39 8.21
CA ILE A 266 -10.42 -33.72 7.48
C ILE A 266 -11.02 -32.58 6.66
N PHE A 267 -10.42 -31.40 6.79
CA PHE A 267 -10.63 -30.28 5.89
C PHE A 267 -9.31 -29.94 5.21
N SER A 268 -9.27 -30.04 3.89
CA SER A 268 -8.06 -29.80 3.10
C SER A 268 -8.45 -29.19 1.76
N GLU A 269 -7.62 -28.28 1.25
CA GLU A 269 -7.81 -27.68 -0.08
C GLU A 269 -9.19 -26.99 -0.23
N GLY A 270 -9.67 -26.39 0.87
CA GLY A 270 -10.95 -25.66 0.93
C GLY A 270 -12.20 -26.53 0.96
N LYS A 271 -12.08 -27.84 1.22
CA LYS A 271 -13.22 -28.75 1.27
C LYS A 271 -13.04 -29.85 2.33
N LYS A 272 -14.16 -30.47 2.70
CA LYS A 272 -14.14 -31.73 3.46
C LYS A 272 -13.54 -32.84 2.59
N CYS A 273 -12.71 -33.67 3.20
CA CYS A 273 -12.04 -34.78 2.53
C CYS A 273 -12.37 -36.09 3.24
N ASP A 274 -12.71 -37.11 2.46
CA ASP A 274 -12.97 -38.46 2.96
C ASP A 274 -11.72 -39.35 2.95
N ASP A 275 -10.58 -38.85 2.46
CA ASP A 275 -9.31 -39.56 2.41
C ASP A 275 -8.94 -40.16 3.77
N ASP A 276 -8.35 -41.35 3.77
CA ASP A 276 -7.84 -41.95 4.99
C ASP A 276 -6.49 -41.38 5.39
N LEU A 277 -6.30 -41.27 6.70
CA LEU A 277 -5.03 -40.88 7.30
C LEU A 277 -4.28 -42.11 7.77
N LYS A 278 -2.96 -42.08 7.63
CA LYS A 278 -2.07 -43.06 8.27
C LYS A 278 -2.39 -43.13 9.77
N ILE A 279 -2.65 -44.34 10.26
CA ILE A 279 -2.86 -44.63 11.68
C ILE A 279 -1.62 -44.18 12.47
N LEU A 280 -1.82 -43.43 13.54
CA LEU A 280 -0.74 -42.96 14.42
C LEU A 280 -0.82 -43.67 15.77
N LYS A 281 0.31 -44.09 16.32
CA LYS A 281 0.36 -44.65 17.67
C LYS A 281 0.45 -43.54 18.71
N CYS A 282 -0.20 -43.70 19.87
CA CYS A 282 -0.10 -42.72 20.96
C CYS A 282 1.25 -42.78 21.72
N THR A 283 2.04 -43.83 21.50
CA THR A 283 3.27 -44.15 22.26
C THR A 283 4.56 -43.64 21.61
N GLU A 284 4.49 -42.91 20.51
CA GLU A 284 5.66 -42.41 19.78
C GLU A 284 5.43 -41.05 19.13
N GLY A 285 6.54 -40.41 18.76
CA GLY A 285 6.57 -39.17 17.99
C GLY A 285 5.94 -37.95 18.67
N MET A 286 5.52 -37.00 17.84
CA MET A 286 4.96 -35.71 18.26
C MET A 286 3.72 -35.83 19.15
N ILE A 287 2.89 -36.87 18.97
CA ILE A 287 1.71 -37.09 19.83
C ILE A 287 2.16 -37.44 21.26
N LYS A 288 3.07 -38.40 21.42
CA LYS A 288 3.61 -38.75 22.75
C LYS A 288 4.29 -37.55 23.41
N ALA A 289 5.06 -36.78 22.64
CA ALA A 289 5.71 -35.57 23.14
C ALA A 289 4.66 -34.56 23.62
N ALA A 290 3.61 -34.29 22.82
CA ALA A 290 2.55 -33.36 23.19
C ALA A 290 1.82 -33.81 24.47
N ILE A 291 1.55 -35.11 24.63
CA ILE A 291 0.97 -35.70 25.85
C ILE A 291 1.88 -35.46 27.07
N THR A 292 3.19 -35.65 26.89
CA THR A 292 4.16 -35.48 27.97
C THR A 292 4.24 -34.03 28.44
N TYR A 293 4.26 -33.08 27.50
CA TYR A 293 4.35 -31.65 27.80
C TYR A 293 3.00 -30.99 28.09
N LYS A 294 1.89 -31.71 27.87
CA LYS A 294 0.52 -31.20 27.99
C LYS A 294 0.30 -29.92 27.19
N SER A 295 0.87 -29.87 25.98
CA SER A 295 0.81 -28.68 25.15
C SER A 295 0.93 -29.04 23.68
N SER A 296 0.37 -28.17 22.85
CA SER A 296 0.52 -28.24 21.40
C SER A 296 1.99 -28.13 20.98
N LEU A 297 2.40 -28.91 19.98
CA LEU A 297 3.78 -28.93 19.49
C LEU A 297 3.85 -28.70 18.00
N ILE A 298 4.88 -27.97 17.56
CA ILE A 298 5.16 -27.67 16.16
C ILE A 298 6.38 -28.48 15.71
N LYS A 299 6.31 -29.13 14.54
CA LYS A 299 7.36 -30.00 14.01
C LYS A 299 8.68 -29.25 13.79
N SER A 300 8.66 -28.06 13.19
CA SER A 300 9.87 -27.26 12.94
C SER A 300 10.67 -26.94 14.21
N ILE A 301 9.99 -26.85 15.36
CA ILE A 301 10.61 -26.64 16.67
C ILE A 301 11.03 -27.97 17.31
N ASN A 302 10.24 -29.03 17.13
CA ASN A 302 10.37 -30.30 17.84
C ASN A 302 10.81 -31.44 16.89
N GLN A 303 11.82 -31.18 16.05
CA GLN A 303 12.22 -32.13 14.99
C GLN A 303 12.64 -33.51 15.52
N ASP A 304 13.23 -33.58 16.71
CA ASP A 304 13.66 -34.84 17.33
C ASP A 304 12.49 -35.81 17.58
N ASN A 305 11.27 -35.28 17.69
CA ASN A 305 10.04 -36.05 17.91
C ASN A 305 9.29 -36.36 16.60
N HIS A 306 9.79 -35.91 15.44
CA HIS A 306 9.13 -36.14 14.16
C HIS A 306 9.39 -37.56 13.64
N CYS A 307 8.31 -38.28 13.31
CA CYS A 307 8.39 -39.57 12.63
C CYS A 307 8.26 -39.36 11.12
N ILE A 308 9.32 -39.68 10.36
CA ILE A 308 9.36 -39.52 8.90
C ILE A 308 8.19 -40.28 8.26
N GLY A 309 7.47 -39.58 7.39
CA GLY A 309 6.29 -40.07 6.69
C GLY A 309 6.35 -39.87 5.18
N THR A 310 5.51 -40.59 4.45
CA THR A 310 5.38 -40.45 2.98
C THR A 310 4.89 -39.07 2.55
N ASN A 311 4.20 -38.34 3.45
CA ASN A 311 3.58 -37.06 3.17
C ASN A 311 4.45 -35.84 3.47
N ASP A 312 5.67 -36.01 4.01
CA ASP A 312 6.59 -34.91 4.35
C ASP A 312 7.05 -34.11 3.10
N ARG A 313 6.85 -34.70 1.92
CA ARG A 313 7.05 -33.99 0.64
C ARG A 313 5.98 -32.93 0.39
N LYS A 314 4.73 -33.18 0.80
CA LYS A 314 3.58 -32.27 0.61
C LYS A 314 3.42 -31.32 1.80
N TRP A 315 3.42 -31.86 3.01
CA TRP A 315 3.23 -31.11 4.25
C TRP A 315 4.58 -30.87 4.92
N LYS A 316 5.04 -29.62 4.90
CA LYS A 316 6.40 -29.25 5.29
C LYS A 316 6.53 -29.08 6.79
N ASP A 317 5.55 -28.43 7.40
CA ASP A 317 5.45 -28.25 8.84
C ASP A 317 4.04 -28.62 9.31
N TYR A 318 3.91 -28.90 10.60
CA TYR A 318 2.62 -29.17 11.22
C TYR A 318 2.61 -28.88 12.71
N MET A 319 1.41 -28.60 13.23
CA MET A 319 1.12 -28.50 14.66
C MET A 319 0.27 -29.69 15.10
N VAL A 320 0.68 -30.36 16.18
CA VAL A 320 -0.11 -31.38 16.88
C VAL A 320 -0.73 -30.75 18.11
N ILE A 321 -2.03 -30.96 18.26
CA ILE A 321 -2.84 -30.46 19.35
C ILE A 321 -3.48 -31.65 20.06
N ILE A 322 -3.39 -31.67 21.38
CA ILE A 322 -4.04 -32.66 22.23
C ILE A 322 -5.12 -31.99 23.08
N PHE A 323 -6.13 -32.76 23.47
CA PHE A 323 -7.20 -32.26 24.34
C PHE A 323 -7.22 -33.06 25.64
N ASP A 324 -6.46 -32.58 26.63
CA ASP A 324 -6.17 -33.28 27.88
C ASP A 324 -7.37 -33.41 28.83
N LYS A 325 -8.45 -32.64 28.62
CA LYS A 325 -9.71 -32.80 29.37
C LYS A 325 -10.53 -34.01 28.94
N PHE A 326 -10.23 -34.59 27.78
CA PHE A 326 -10.88 -35.79 27.26
C PHE A 326 -9.85 -36.90 27.23
N CYS A 327 -9.72 -37.70 28.29
CA CYS A 327 -8.71 -38.76 28.38
C CYS A 327 -9.31 -40.12 28.72
N TYR A 328 -8.76 -41.17 28.11
CA TYR A 328 -8.93 -42.56 28.54
C TYR A 328 -7.60 -43.03 29.14
N GLY A 329 -7.56 -43.17 30.47
CA GLY A 329 -6.30 -43.33 31.20
C GLY A 329 -5.42 -42.08 31.04
N SER A 330 -4.19 -42.25 30.55
CA SER A 330 -3.24 -41.15 30.29
C SER A 330 -3.26 -40.63 28.85
N TYR A 331 -4.15 -41.12 28.00
CA TYR A 331 -4.16 -40.80 26.57
C TYR A 331 -5.38 -39.94 26.19
N PRO A 332 -5.18 -38.80 25.51
CA PRO A 332 -6.27 -37.98 25.00
C PRO A 332 -7.16 -38.77 24.04
N GLN A 333 -8.47 -38.75 24.26
CA GLN A 333 -9.45 -39.39 23.39
C GLN A 333 -9.56 -38.69 22.04
N LEU A 334 -9.21 -37.40 21.98
CA LEU A 334 -9.18 -36.61 20.75
C LEU A 334 -7.80 -35.95 20.57
N CYS A 335 -7.37 -35.84 19.32
CA CYS A 335 -6.26 -34.97 18.94
C CYS A 335 -6.54 -34.30 17.59
N MET A 336 -5.93 -33.14 17.37
CA MET A 336 -6.02 -32.40 16.11
C MET A 336 -4.62 -32.22 15.51
N GLY A 337 -4.54 -32.26 14.18
CA GLY A 337 -3.35 -31.88 13.43
C GLY A 337 -3.67 -30.72 12.48
N ILE A 338 -2.74 -29.79 12.36
CA ILE A 338 -2.76 -28.71 11.37
C ILE A 338 -1.49 -28.84 10.54
N ASP A 339 -1.61 -29.29 9.30
CA ASP A 339 -0.51 -29.50 8.37
C ASP A 339 -0.45 -28.37 7.35
N VAL A 340 0.74 -27.83 7.05
CA VAL A 340 0.91 -26.74 6.06
C VAL A 340 1.90 -27.09 4.95
N LYS A 341 1.62 -26.62 3.73
CA LYS A 341 2.49 -26.83 2.56
C LYS A 341 3.77 -25.99 2.59
N ASN A 342 3.78 -24.86 3.30
CA ASN A 342 4.90 -23.93 3.33
C ASN A 342 5.25 -23.51 4.77
N GLU A 343 6.33 -24.08 5.30
CA GLU A 343 6.84 -23.79 6.64
C GLU A 343 7.14 -22.29 6.82
N ASN A 344 7.85 -21.66 5.89
CA ASN A 344 8.30 -20.27 6.03
C ASN A 344 7.15 -19.27 6.07
N ILE A 345 6.09 -19.49 5.28
CA ILE A 345 4.92 -18.60 5.24
C ILE A 345 4.11 -18.70 6.55
N TYR A 346 3.97 -19.91 7.10
CA TYR A 346 3.07 -20.16 8.23
C TYR A 346 3.76 -20.27 9.59
N ARG A 347 5.09 -20.16 9.63
CA ARG A 347 5.89 -20.20 10.85
C ARG A 347 5.37 -19.26 11.93
N ASN A 348 5.18 -17.99 11.58
CA ASN A 348 4.79 -16.96 12.54
C ASN A 348 3.37 -17.17 13.10
N ILE A 349 2.42 -17.60 12.27
CA ILE A 349 1.06 -17.92 12.76
C ILE A 349 1.07 -19.17 13.65
N PHE A 350 1.88 -20.20 13.35
CA PHE A 350 2.04 -21.35 14.25
C PHE A 350 2.60 -20.93 15.61
N TYR A 351 3.67 -20.13 15.64
CA TYR A 351 4.23 -19.63 16.90
C TYR A 351 3.22 -18.79 17.67
N PHE A 352 2.46 -17.95 16.98
CA PHE A 352 1.40 -17.14 17.59
C PHE A 352 0.28 -17.99 18.19
N LEU A 353 -0.22 -18.98 17.44
CA LEU A 353 -1.28 -19.87 17.92
C LEU A 353 -0.84 -20.70 19.13
N ASN A 354 0.42 -21.14 19.12
CA ASN A 354 1.01 -21.87 20.23
C ASN A 354 1.18 -20.98 21.46
N LEU A 355 1.69 -19.75 21.29
CA LEU A 355 1.79 -18.74 22.36
C LEU A 355 0.42 -18.43 22.99
N CYS A 356 -0.63 -18.36 22.17
CA CYS A 356 -1.99 -18.06 22.63
C CYS A 356 -2.76 -19.28 23.15
N ASN A 357 -2.11 -20.45 23.31
CA ASN A 357 -2.75 -21.69 23.75
C ASN A 357 -4.02 -22.01 22.94
N ILE A 358 -3.90 -22.07 21.62
CA ILE A 358 -5.03 -22.39 20.74
C ILE A 358 -5.72 -23.73 21.11
N ASP A 359 -4.97 -24.66 21.69
CA ASP A 359 -5.48 -25.90 22.26
C ASP A 359 -6.48 -25.66 23.38
N GLU A 360 -6.18 -24.80 24.35
CA GLU A 360 -7.09 -24.45 25.44
C GLU A 360 -8.36 -23.77 24.92
N ILE A 361 -8.23 -22.91 23.91
CA ILE A 361 -9.37 -22.22 23.28
C ILE A 361 -10.30 -23.24 22.61
N ILE A 362 -9.77 -24.10 21.74
CA ILE A 362 -10.56 -25.14 21.06
C ILE A 362 -11.14 -26.13 22.07
N GLN A 363 -10.36 -26.53 23.07
CA GLN A 363 -10.80 -27.39 24.16
C GLN A 363 -11.96 -26.76 24.94
N GLY A 364 -11.96 -25.45 25.15
CA GLY A 364 -13.07 -24.74 25.80
C GLY A 364 -14.39 -24.96 25.08
N PHE A 365 -14.41 -24.85 23.76
CA PHE A 365 -15.62 -25.11 22.96
C PHE A 365 -16.06 -26.58 23.00
N LEU A 366 -15.11 -27.52 22.94
CA LEU A 366 -15.41 -28.95 23.08
C LEU A 366 -16.00 -29.26 24.46
N VAL A 367 -15.50 -28.64 25.53
CA VAL A 367 -16.01 -28.80 26.90
C VAL A 367 -17.43 -28.24 27.05
N GLU A 368 -17.74 -27.10 26.42
CA GLU A 368 -19.11 -26.59 26.42
C GLU A 368 -20.08 -27.53 25.71
N LEU A 369 -19.67 -28.12 24.59
CA LEU A 369 -20.47 -29.13 23.88
C LEU A 369 -20.62 -30.43 24.70
N ASP A 370 -19.54 -30.87 25.35
CA ASP A 370 -19.50 -32.10 26.15
C ASP A 370 -20.54 -32.14 27.26
N LYS A 371 -20.84 -30.99 27.89
CA LYS A 371 -21.90 -30.85 28.90
C LYS A 371 -23.28 -31.32 28.43
N LYS A 372 -23.48 -31.49 27.12
CA LYS A 372 -24.75 -31.93 26.52
C LYS A 372 -24.63 -33.26 25.80
N ILE A 373 -23.52 -33.49 25.10
CA ILE A 373 -23.36 -34.63 24.21
C ILE A 373 -22.64 -35.81 24.87
N GLU A 374 -21.83 -35.57 25.91
CA GLU A 374 -21.00 -36.58 26.58
C GLU A 374 -20.01 -37.24 25.58
N ILE A 375 -19.08 -36.44 25.06
CA ILE A 375 -18.09 -36.77 24.03
C ILE A 375 -17.34 -38.05 24.37
N SER A 376 -16.92 -38.22 25.63
CA SER A 376 -16.19 -39.42 26.06
C SER A 376 -16.98 -40.71 25.83
N LYS A 377 -18.30 -40.69 26.07
CA LYS A 377 -19.16 -41.86 25.83
C LYS A 377 -19.32 -42.16 24.35
N VAL A 378 -19.43 -41.12 23.53
CA VAL A 378 -19.48 -41.26 22.06
C VAL A 378 -18.24 -41.96 21.54
N ILE A 379 -17.05 -41.55 22.00
CA ILE A 379 -15.78 -42.13 21.57
C ILE A 379 -15.62 -43.57 22.10
N GLU A 380 -16.02 -43.84 23.34
CA GLU A 380 -16.03 -45.20 23.90
C GLU A 380 -16.93 -46.14 23.11
N ASN A 381 -18.12 -45.68 22.68
CA ASN A 381 -19.02 -46.50 21.88
C ASN A 381 -18.42 -46.85 20.51
N LYS A 382 -17.73 -45.90 19.85
CA LYS A 382 -17.01 -46.17 18.59
C LYS A 382 -15.99 -47.29 18.74
N ASN A 383 -15.30 -47.36 19.88
CA ASN A 383 -14.31 -48.39 20.14
C ASN A 383 -14.92 -49.78 20.31
N ILE A 384 -16.13 -49.87 20.89
CA ILE A 384 -16.86 -51.13 21.03
C ILE A 384 -17.29 -51.65 19.65
N ASP A 385 -17.82 -50.77 18.80
CA ASP A 385 -18.25 -51.15 17.45
C ASP A 385 -17.06 -51.67 16.60
N GLU A 386 -15.86 -51.11 16.79
CA GLU A 386 -14.64 -51.57 16.11
C GLU A 386 -14.06 -52.89 16.64
N GLU A 387 -14.30 -53.28 17.89
CA GLU A 387 -13.89 -54.58 18.42
C GLU A 387 -14.77 -55.74 17.94
N ILE A 388 -15.99 -55.41 17.47
CA ILE A 388 -16.99 -56.37 17.00
C ILE A 388 -16.91 -56.55 15.46
N SER A 389 -16.37 -55.56 14.73
CA SER A 389 -16.16 -55.60 13.27
C SER A 389 -14.85 -56.25 12.87
#